data_AF-A0A1N7M3N4-F1
#
_entry.id   AF-A0A1N7M3N4-F1
#
_cell.length_a   1.000
_cell.length_b   1.000
_cell.length_c   1.000
_cell.angle_alpha   90.00
_cell.angle_beta   90.00
_cell.angle_gamma   90.00
#
_symmetry.space_group_name_H-M   'P 1'
#
loop_
_entity.id
_entity.type
_entity.pdbx_description
1 polymer ?
#
loop_
_entity_poly.entity_id
_entity_poly.type
_entity_poly.pdbx_seq_one_letter_code
_entity_poly.pdbx_strand_id
1 'polypeptide(L)'
;MIYVIKPVQYFLFFLLVVYFPYTAEFFLQKDFGVAFILSAVHIYFVYLLLKWMSKYDISPPGTYFINGMLSILSIVLIILLLITVTGKTTFSKTSGTIFMLFCSIIPPLFLFNFDVIGKLREKKLKEENLKRKKLRGKKKS
;
A
#
# COMPACT_ATOMS: atom_id res chain seq x y z
N MET A 1 11.22 -24.09 2.86
CA MET A 1 11.26 -22.72 3.43
C MET A 1 10.35 -21.73 2.70
N ILE A 2 10.42 -21.60 1.36
CA ILE A 2 9.61 -20.64 0.57
C ILE A 2 8.10 -20.83 0.77
N TYR A 3 7.61 -22.07 0.95
CA TYR A 3 6.19 -22.38 1.18
C TYR A 3 5.61 -21.84 2.49
N VAL A 4 6.44 -21.63 3.52
CA VAL A 4 6.02 -21.05 4.82
C VAL A 4 6.11 -19.52 4.78
N ILE A 5 7.07 -18.99 4.03
CA ILE A 5 7.32 -17.54 3.95
C ILE A 5 6.15 -16.81 3.28
N LYS A 6 5.52 -17.38 2.24
CA LYS A 6 4.42 -16.73 1.52
C LYS A 6 3.18 -16.51 2.39
N PRO A 7 2.62 -17.53 3.10
CA PRO A 7 1.53 -17.32 4.05
C PRO A 7 1.84 -16.26 5.11
N VAL A 8 3.05 -16.29 5.68
CA VAL A 8 3.50 -15.30 6.67
C VAL A 8 3.49 -13.88 6.08
N GLN A 9 3.97 -13.70 4.86
CA GLN A 9 3.93 -12.39 4.18
C GLN A 9 2.50 -11.88 3.99
N TYR A 10 1.59 -12.72 3.50
CA TYR A 10 0.19 -12.30 3.32
C TYR A 10 -0.50 -12.00 4.65
N PHE A 11 -0.22 -12.79 5.69
CA PHE A 11 -0.76 -12.57 7.02
C PHE A 11 -0.24 -11.28 7.66
N LEU A 12 1.06 -11.00 7.55
CA LEU A 12 1.64 -9.74 8.00
C LEU A 12 1.08 -8.55 7.21
N PHE A 13 0.86 -8.71 5.90
CA PHE A 13 0.24 -7.67 5.09
C PHE A 13 -1.19 -7.39 5.51
N PHE A 14 -1.95 -8.45 5.77
CA PHE A 14 -3.31 -8.38 6.29
C PHE A 14 -3.35 -7.57 7.58
N LEU A 15 -2.56 -7.97 8.59
CA LEU A 15 -2.51 -7.30 9.88
C LEU A 15 -2.16 -5.81 9.74
N LEU A 16 -1.17 -5.49 8.91
CA LEU A 16 -0.72 -4.11 8.76
C LEU A 16 -1.79 -3.20 8.14
N VAL A 17 -2.54 -3.71 7.16
CA VAL A 17 -3.62 -2.94 6.52
C VAL A 17 -4.86 -2.85 7.42
N VAL A 18 -5.20 -3.94 8.12
CA VAL A 18 -6.34 -3.96 9.06
C VAL A 18 -6.07 -3.12 10.30
N TYR A 19 -4.81 -2.94 10.69
CA TYR A 19 -4.43 -2.08 11.80
C TYR A 19 -4.37 -0.60 11.42
N PHE A 20 -4.29 -0.28 10.12
CA PHE A 20 -4.19 1.11 9.65
C PHE A 20 -5.38 2.00 10.06
N PRO A 21 -6.64 1.54 10.06
CA PRO A 21 -7.77 2.32 10.59
C PRO A 21 -7.59 2.78 12.04
N TYR A 22 -6.80 2.11 12.89
CA TYR A 22 -6.55 2.58 14.26
C TYR A 22 -5.72 3.88 14.27
N THR A 23 -4.95 4.17 13.21
CA THR A 23 -4.29 5.49 13.09
C THR A 23 -5.31 6.61 12.89
N ALA A 24 -6.54 6.29 12.45
CA ALA A 24 -7.63 7.26 12.32
C ALA A 24 -8.11 7.80 13.67
N GLU A 25 -7.96 7.04 14.77
CA GLU A 25 -8.33 7.50 16.10
C GLU A 25 -7.54 8.75 16.52
N PHE A 26 -6.26 8.84 16.15
CA PHE A 26 -5.43 10.02 16.39
C PHE A 26 -5.87 11.24 15.56
N PHE A 27 -6.38 11.01 14.34
CA PHE A 27 -7.00 12.07 13.54
C PHE A 27 -8.30 12.58 14.18
N LEU A 28 -9.09 11.69 14.81
CA LEU A 28 -10.30 12.08 15.54
C LEU A 28 -9.98 12.90 16.80
N GLN A 29 -8.85 12.61 17.46
CA GLN A 29 -8.34 13.36 18.60
C GLN A 29 -7.68 14.69 18.20
N LYS A 30 -7.67 15.03 16.90
CA LYS A 30 -7.03 16.24 16.32
C LYS A 30 -5.52 16.34 16.56
N ASP A 31 -4.87 15.24 16.93
CA ASP A 31 -3.41 15.18 17.02
C ASP A 31 -2.82 14.84 15.65
N PHE A 32 -2.97 15.80 14.72
CA PHE A 32 -2.60 15.59 13.32
C PHE A 32 -1.10 15.28 13.15
N GLY A 33 -0.23 15.87 13.97
CA GLY A 33 1.21 15.64 13.89
C GLY A 33 1.57 14.17 14.13
N VAL A 34 1.09 13.61 15.23
CA VAL A 34 1.30 12.19 15.56
C VAL A 34 0.64 11.29 14.52
N ALA A 35 -0.58 11.64 14.09
CA ALA A 35 -1.34 10.85 13.14
C ALA A 35 -0.67 10.79 11.75
N PHE A 36 -0.06 11.89 11.28
CA PHE A 36 0.71 11.92 10.03
C PHE A 36 1.98 11.08 10.12
N ILE A 37 2.75 11.20 11.22
CA ILE A 37 3.97 10.42 11.42
C ILE A 37 3.63 8.92 11.44
N LEU A 38 2.61 8.53 12.22
CA LEU A 38 2.21 7.13 12.33
C LEU A 38 1.70 6.58 10.99
N SER A 39 0.98 7.40 10.22
CA SER A 39 0.51 7.04 8.87
C SER A 39 1.69 6.84 7.91
N ALA A 40 2.68 7.73 7.93
CA ALA A 40 3.89 7.61 7.10
C ALA A 40 4.69 6.36 7.46
N VAL A 41 4.84 6.07 8.75
CA VAL A 41 5.50 4.85 9.25
C VAL A 41 4.75 3.60 8.77
N HIS A 42 3.42 3.57 8.85
CA HIS A 42 2.62 2.46 8.34
C HIS A 42 2.80 2.25 6.83
N ILE A 43 2.69 3.31 6.03
CA ILE A 43 2.89 3.25 4.57
C ILE A 43 4.30 2.73 4.25
N TYR A 44 5.30 3.16 5.03
CA TYR A 44 6.68 2.69 4.87
C TYR A 44 6.80 1.19 5.15
N PHE A 45 6.19 0.66 6.21
CA PHE A 45 6.16 -0.77 6.48
C PHE A 45 5.42 -1.56 5.39
N VAL A 46 4.30 -1.03 4.87
CA VAL A 46 3.57 -1.62 3.74
C VAL A 46 4.50 -1.73 2.53
N TYR A 47 5.22 -0.66 2.21
CA TYR A 47 6.19 -0.66 1.12
C TYR A 47 7.31 -1.70 1.32
N LEU A 48 7.89 -1.78 2.52
CA LEU A 48 8.93 -2.77 2.83
C LEU A 48 8.43 -4.21 2.65
N LEU A 49 7.19 -4.47 3.09
CA LEU A 49 6.59 -5.78 2.97
C LEU A 49 6.30 -6.14 1.50
N LEU A 50 5.74 -5.22 0.71
CA LEU A 50 5.55 -5.41 -0.73
C LEU A 50 6.88 -5.64 -1.46
N LYS A 51 7.94 -4.94 -1.05
CA LYS A 51 9.30 -5.14 -1.57
C LYS A 51 9.87 -6.51 -1.17
N TRP A 52 9.49 -7.06 -0.02
CA TRP A 52 9.87 -8.42 0.36
C TRP A 52 9.09 -9.46 -0.44
N MET A 53 7.79 -9.26 -0.62
CA MET A 53 6.91 -10.12 -1.43
C MET A 53 7.34 -10.15 -2.89
N SER A 54 7.81 -9.03 -3.44
CA SER A 54 8.26 -8.94 -4.84
C SER A 54 9.47 -9.82 -5.15
N LYS A 55 10.20 -10.32 -4.13
CA LYS A 55 11.31 -11.26 -4.31
C LYS A 55 10.88 -12.69 -4.68
N TYR A 56 9.61 -13.04 -4.49
CA TYR A 56 9.10 -14.39 -4.72
C TYR A 56 7.94 -14.37 -5.70
N ASP A 57 7.75 -15.47 -6.46
CA ASP A 57 6.60 -15.61 -7.35
C ASP A 57 5.28 -15.57 -6.62
N ILE A 58 4.39 -14.72 -7.12
CA ILE A 58 3.06 -14.46 -6.56
C ILE A 58 2.06 -15.16 -7.47
N SER A 59 1.19 -15.97 -6.86
CA SER A 59 0.12 -16.63 -7.59
C SER A 59 -0.98 -15.63 -7.95
N PRO A 60 -1.80 -15.88 -8.97
CA PRO A 60 -2.91 -14.99 -9.32
C PRO A 60 -3.84 -14.66 -8.14
N PRO A 61 -4.23 -15.62 -7.27
CA PRO A 61 -4.97 -15.30 -6.04
C PRO A 61 -4.23 -14.36 -5.09
N GLY A 62 -2.91 -14.50 -4.97
CA GLY A 62 -2.06 -13.63 -4.16
C GLY A 62 -2.03 -12.20 -4.69
N THR A 63 -2.02 -12.01 -6.02
CA THR A 63 -2.10 -10.69 -6.64
C THR A 63 -3.44 -10.03 -6.35
N TYR A 64 -4.55 -10.76 -6.49
CA TYR A 64 -5.88 -10.26 -6.15
C TYR A 64 -5.99 -9.86 -4.68
N PHE A 65 -5.45 -10.67 -3.78
CA PHE A 65 -5.40 -10.36 -2.35
C PHE A 65 -4.62 -9.06 -2.09
N ILE A 66 -3.41 -8.93 -2.65
CA ILE A 66 -2.59 -7.72 -2.46
C ILE A 66 -3.31 -6.47 -2.97
N ASN A 67 -3.88 -6.54 -4.17
CA ASN A 67 -4.60 -5.42 -4.77
C ASN A 67 -5.86 -5.05 -3.97
N GLY A 68 -6.58 -6.06 -3.45
CA GLY A 68 -7.70 -5.85 -2.54
C GLY A 68 -7.29 -5.11 -1.27
N MET A 69 -6.23 -5.57 -0.59
CA MET A 69 -5.74 -4.91 0.63
C MET A 69 -5.21 -3.49 0.34
N LEU A 70 -4.54 -3.27 -0.79
CA LEU A 70 -4.11 -1.93 -1.19
C LEU A 70 -5.29 -0.99 -1.49
N SER A 71 -6.37 -1.51 -2.08
CA SER A 71 -7.58 -0.72 -2.31
C SER A 71 -8.20 -0.25 -1.00
N ILE A 72 -8.25 -1.12 0.02
CA ILE A 72 -8.72 -0.77 1.37
C ILE A 72 -7.83 0.34 1.96
N LEU A 73 -6.51 0.16 1.90
CA LEU A 73 -5.56 1.15 2.40
C LEU A 73 -5.74 2.52 1.72
N SER A 74 -5.94 2.54 0.41
CA SER A 74 -6.21 3.78 -0.34
C SER A 74 -7.52 4.44 0.06
N ILE A 75 -8.60 3.67 0.26
CA ILE A 75 -9.87 4.20 0.76
C ILE A 75 -9.66 4.87 2.11
N VAL A 76 -8.98 4.21 3.06
CA VAL A 76 -8.72 4.77 4.39
C VAL A 76 -7.90 6.06 4.28
N LEU A 77 -6.85 6.10 3.46
CA LEU A 77 -6.05 7.31 3.24
C LEU A 77 -6.87 8.48 2.68
N ILE A 78 -7.78 8.21 1.75
CA ILE A 78 -8.69 9.23 1.20
C ILE A 78 -9.62 9.76 2.29
N ILE A 79 -10.19 8.88 3.13
CA ILE A 79 -11.02 9.29 4.27
C ILE A 79 -10.23 10.21 5.21
N LEU A 80 -9.01 9.81 5.59
CA LEU A 80 -8.16 10.60 6.48
C LEU A 80 -7.81 11.96 5.89
N LEU A 81 -7.52 12.01 4.58
CA LEU A 81 -7.26 13.26 3.88
C LEU A 81 -8.50 14.17 3.91
N LEU A 82 -9.68 13.63 3.64
CA LEU A 82 -10.94 14.39 3.69
C LEU A 82 -11.22 14.93 5.09
N ILE A 83 -11.03 14.13 6.14
CA ILE A 83 -11.18 14.57 7.53
C ILE A 83 -10.19 15.71 7.84
N THR A 84 -8.94 15.58 7.38
CA THR A 84 -7.91 16.59 7.63
C THR A 84 -8.22 17.91 6.91
N VAL A 85 -8.62 17.85 5.64
CA VAL A 85 -8.92 19.04 4.82
C VAL A 85 -10.20 19.73 5.28
N THR A 86 -11.23 18.96 5.62
CA THR A 86 -12.56 19.52 5.95
C THR A 86 -12.74 19.79 7.45
N GLY A 87 -11.93 19.17 8.31
CA GLY A 87 -12.10 19.17 9.76
C GLY A 87 -13.37 18.42 10.23
N LYS A 88 -14.06 17.70 9.32
CA LYS A 88 -15.33 17.05 9.58
C LYS A 88 -15.18 15.55 9.59
N THR A 89 -15.82 14.91 10.55
CA THR A 89 -15.87 13.44 10.71
C THR A 89 -17.19 12.85 10.21
N THR A 90 -18.14 13.71 9.85
CA THR A 90 -19.47 13.32 9.37
C THR A 90 -19.74 13.94 8.00
N PHE A 91 -20.43 13.17 7.17
CA PHE A 91 -20.91 13.59 5.87
C PHE A 91 -22.42 13.77 5.90
N SER A 92 -22.93 14.73 5.13
CA SER A 92 -24.37 14.82 4.88
C SER A 92 -24.83 13.60 4.07
N LYS A 93 -26.13 13.27 4.09
CA LYS A 93 -26.67 12.12 3.36
C LYS A 93 -26.24 12.10 1.88
N THR A 94 -26.34 13.23 1.18
CA THR A 94 -25.96 13.35 -0.23
C THR A 94 -24.46 13.17 -0.45
N SER A 95 -23.62 13.84 0.35
CA SER A 95 -22.15 13.74 0.23
C SER A 95 -21.64 12.35 0.61
N GLY A 96 -22.22 11.72 1.63
CA GLY A 96 -21.92 10.36 2.06
C GLY A 96 -22.26 9.32 0.99
N THR A 97 -23.41 9.44 0.32
CA THR A 97 -23.78 8.54 -0.78
C THR A 97 -22.80 8.65 -1.96
N ILE A 98 -22.44 9.88 -2.35
CA ILE A 98 -21.45 10.12 -3.41
C ILE A 98 -20.09 9.52 -3.02
N PHE A 99 -19.68 9.70 -1.76
CA PHE A 99 -18.43 9.17 -1.25
C PHE A 99 -18.40 7.64 -1.23
N MET A 100 -19.48 6.98 -0.82
CA MET A 100 -19.59 5.51 -0.87
C MET A 100 -19.53 4.97 -2.30
N LEU A 101 -20.19 5.64 -3.25
CA LEU A 101 -20.09 5.31 -4.68
C LEU A 101 -18.63 5.42 -5.15
N PHE A 102 -17.93 6.49 -4.79
CA PHE A 102 -16.52 6.64 -5.12
C PHE A 102 -15.67 5.51 -4.52
N CYS A 103 -15.88 5.16 -3.25
CA CYS A 103 -15.18 4.05 -2.60
C CYS A 103 -15.43 2.70 -3.27
N SER A 104 -16.64 2.47 -3.78
CA SER A 104 -16.99 1.21 -4.46
C SER A 104 -16.26 1.00 -5.80
N ILE A 105 -15.80 2.08 -6.44
CA ILE A 105 -15.07 2.05 -7.72
C ILE A 105 -13.57 1.78 -7.50
N ILE A 106 -13.04 2.04 -6.31
CA ILE A 106 -11.60 1.92 -6.03
C ILE A 106 -11.10 0.46 -6.13
N PRO A 107 -11.75 -0.56 -5.52
CA PRO A 107 -11.31 -1.95 -5.64
C PRO A 107 -11.17 -2.46 -7.08
N PRO A 108 -12.17 -2.29 -7.99
CA PRO A 108 -12.00 -2.73 -9.38
C PRO A 108 -10.87 -1.96 -10.09
N LEU A 109 -10.66 -0.67 -9.82
CA LEU A 109 -9.53 0.07 -10.40
C LEU A 109 -8.16 -0.52 -10.01
N PHE A 110 -8.00 -0.93 -8.75
CA PHE A 110 -6.78 -1.60 -8.28
C PHE A 110 -6.60 -2.99 -8.91
N LEU A 111 -7.70 -3.72 -9.08
CA LEU A 111 -7.71 -5.03 -9.73
C LEU A 111 -7.23 -4.96 -11.19
N PHE A 112 -7.71 -3.99 -11.97
CA PHE A 112 -7.44 -3.93 -13.41
C PHE A 112 -6.18 -3.15 -13.79
N ASN A 113 -5.76 -2.17 -12.98
CA ASN A 113 -4.73 -1.21 -13.42
C ASN A 113 -3.42 -1.26 -12.61
N PHE A 114 -3.39 -1.95 -11.48
CA PHE A 114 -2.25 -1.91 -10.56
C PHE A 114 -1.56 -3.28 -10.43
N ASP A 115 -0.49 -3.48 -11.19
CA ASP A 115 0.52 -4.51 -10.90
C ASP A 115 1.68 -3.90 -10.11
N VAL A 116 1.45 -3.64 -8.83
CA VAL A 116 2.46 -3.02 -7.94
C VAL A 116 3.68 -3.93 -7.79
N ILE A 117 3.47 -5.24 -7.73
CA ILE A 117 4.54 -6.21 -7.53
C ILE A 117 5.42 -6.32 -8.79
N GLY A 118 4.82 -6.41 -9.98
CA GLY A 118 5.55 -6.41 -11.24
C GLY A 118 6.40 -5.16 -11.41
N LYS A 119 5.84 -3.97 -11.12
CA LYS A 119 6.60 -2.71 -11.14
C LYS A 119 7.78 -2.71 -10.16
N LEU A 120 7.61 -3.26 -8.95
CA LEU A 120 8.71 -3.39 -7.98
C LEU A 120 9.81 -4.34 -8.47
N ARG A 121 9.45 -5.44 -9.15
CA ARG A 121 10.43 -6.37 -9.75
C ARG A 121 11.19 -5.72 -10.89
N GLU A 122 10.48 -5.03 -11.79
CA GLU A 122 11.10 -4.35 -12.92
C GLU A 122 12.11 -3.30 -12.45
N LYS A 123 11.76 -2.52 -11.42
CA LYS A 123 12.67 -1.55 -10.79
C LYS A 123 13.93 -2.23 -10.25
N LYS A 124 13.79 -3.35 -9.54
CA LYS A 124 14.91 -4.11 -9.00
C LYS A 124 15.83 -4.65 -10.12
N LEU A 125 15.25 -5.18 -11.20
CA LEU A 125 15.99 -5.68 -12.35
C LEU A 125 16.79 -4.55 -13.03
N LYS A 126 16.19 -3.37 -13.20
CA LYS A 126 16.87 -2.17 -13.72
C LYS A 126 18.05 -1.75 -12.85
N GLU A 127 17.86 -1.74 -11.52
CA GLU A 127 18.94 -1.41 -10.56
C GLU A 127 20.10 -2.41 -10.62
N GLU A 128 19.81 -3.72 -10.71
CA GLU A 128 20.84 -4.76 -10.84
C GLU A 128 21.61 -4.64 -12.16
N ASN A 129 20.91 -4.39 -13.28
CA ASN A 129 21.54 -4.18 -14.57
C ASN A 129 22.45 -2.94 -14.59
N LEU A 130 22.02 -1.85 -13.94
CA LEU A 130 22.82 -0.64 -13.81
C LEU A 130 24.09 -0.89 -12.98
N LYS A 131 23.98 -1.62 -11.86
CA LYS A 131 25.14 -2.02 -11.04
C LYS A 131 26.13 -2.87 -11.83
N ARG A 132 25.64 -3.86 -12.60
CA ARG A 132 26.48 -4.70 -13.47
C ARG A 132 27.20 -3.89 -14.55
N LYS A 133 26.53 -2.91 -15.17
CA LYS A 133 27.15 -1.99 -16.14
C LYS A 133 28.27 -1.16 -15.50
N LYS A 134 28.04 -0.58 -14.31
CA LYS A 134 29.07 0.19 -13.58
C LYS A 134 30.29 -0.66 -13.23
N LEU A 135 30.09 -1.91 -12.80
CA LEU A 135 31.19 -2.84 -12.49
C LEU A 135 32.00 -3.25 -13.74
N ARG A 136 31.35 -3.41 -14.88
CA ARG A 136 32.03 -3.70 -16.16
C ARG A 136 32.83 -2.50 -16.68
N GLY A 137 32.34 -1.28 -16.50
CA GLY A 137 33.08 -0.06 -16.85
C GLY A 137 34.32 0.15 -15.98
N LYS A 138 34.24 -0.21 -14.69
CA LYS A 138 35.36 -0.07 -13.74
C LYS A 138 36.49 -1.09 -13.93
N LYS A 139 36.26 -2.19 -14.66
CA LYS A 139 37.28 -3.22 -14.99
C LYS A 139 38.03 -2.95 -16.30
N LYS A 140 37.62 -1.93 -17.07
CA LYS A 140 38.26 -1.54 -18.35
C LYS A 140 39.14 -0.28 -18.23
N SER A 141 39.23 0.29 -17.02
CA SER A 141 40.16 1.34 -16.61
C SER A 141 41.21 0.74 -15.70
#